data_AF-A0A2S1JS54-F1
#
_entry.id   AF-A0A2S1JS54-F1
#
_cell.length_a   1.000
_cell.length_b   1.000
_cell.length_c   1.000
_cell.angle_alpha   90.00
_cell.angle_beta   90.00
_cell.angle_gamma   90.00
#
_symmetry.space_group_name_H-M   'P 1'
#
loop_
_entity.id
_entity.type
_entity.pdbx_description
1 polymer ?
#
loop_
_entity_poly.entity_id
_entity_poly.type
_entity_poly.pdbx_seq_one_letter_code
_entity_poly.pdbx_strand_id
1 'polypeptide(L)'
;MRLILVLIISVSLGKLAYIYNPTWGTNLILFLFVTFGALPYIALLIRSNYFRKEIKSWAENNNIKVLDIQNNNLFKGKLRWKVSDIQDVFLLKGCDAEYWIACGTWFLGSFKCGLKIYKESNGHLKIVASL
;
A
#
# COMPACT_ATOMS: atom_id res chain seq x y z
N MET A 1 12.27 4.87 3.37
CA MET A 1 12.52 5.58 4.65
C MET A 1 11.74 4.98 5.82
N ARG A 2 10.53 4.45 5.61
CA ARG A 2 9.73 3.82 6.68
C ARG A 2 10.45 2.71 7.43
N LEU A 3 11.12 1.76 6.75
CA LEU A 3 11.85 0.68 7.42
C LEU A 3 12.92 1.19 8.40
N ILE A 4 13.63 2.26 8.03
CA ILE A 4 14.63 2.90 8.91
C ILE A 4 13.93 3.53 10.12
N LEU A 5 12.81 4.22 9.91
CA LEU A 5 12.03 4.81 10.99
C LEU A 5 11.44 3.74 11.93
N VAL A 6 10.92 2.65 11.38
CA VAL A 6 10.45 1.49 12.15
C VAL A 6 11.61 0.90 12.94
N LEU A 7 12.79 0.73 12.35
CA LEU A 7 13.97 0.23 13.05
C LEU A 7 14.37 1.14 14.23
N ILE A 8 14.44 2.46 14.01
CA ILE A 8 14.77 3.44 15.05
C ILE A 8 13.78 3.34 16.21
N ILE A 9 12.47 3.29 15.91
CA ILE A 9 11.42 3.17 16.92
C ILE A 9 11.52 1.84 17.66
N SER A 10 11.67 0.73 16.94
CA SER A 10 11.81 -0.61 17.52
C SER A 10 13.01 -0.70 18.46
N VAL A 11 14.17 -0.17 18.06
CA VAL A 11 15.38 -0.16 18.89
C VAL A 11 15.18 0.73 20.13
N SER A 12 14.55 1.90 19.98
CA SER A 12 14.31 2.82 21.10
C SER A 12 13.38 2.19 22.15
N LEU A 13 12.26 1.60 21.72
CA LEU A 13 11.32 0.91 22.61
C LEU A 13 11.92 -0.35 23.22
N GLY A 14 12.68 -1.12 22.42
CA GLY A 14 13.38 -2.30 22.90
C GLY A 14 14.43 -2.00 23.97
N LYS A 15 15.20 -0.91 23.82
CA LYS A 15 16.14 -0.45 24.85
C LYS A 15 15.45 -0.06 26.14
N LEU A 16 14.29 0.61 26.07
CA LEU A 16 13.51 0.93 27.26
C LEU A 16 13.02 -0.33 27.98
N ALA A 17 12.53 -1.33 27.24
CA ALA A 17 12.10 -2.60 27.80
C ALA A 17 13.27 -3.44 28.35
N TYR A 18 14.45 -3.33 27.73
CA TYR A 18 15.67 -4.04 28.15
C TYR A 18 16.10 -3.67 29.58
N ILE A 19 15.87 -2.42 30.01
CA ILE A 19 16.15 -1.96 31.37
C ILE A 19 15.42 -2.82 32.41
N TYR A 20 14.20 -3.27 32.10
CA TYR A 20 13.39 -4.09 33.00
C TYR A 20 13.62 -5.59 32.80
N ASN A 21 13.79 -6.02 31.54
CA ASN A 21 14.06 -7.42 31.21
C ASN A 21 14.85 -7.54 29.90
N PRO A 22 16.11 -8.00 29.94
CA PRO A 22 16.98 -8.11 28.77
C PRO A 22 16.43 -8.99 27.64
N THR A 23 15.85 -10.14 27.98
CA THR A 23 15.28 -11.10 27.02
C THR A 23 14.07 -10.48 26.33
N TRP A 24 13.20 -9.82 27.11
CA TRP A 24 11.99 -9.19 26.58
C TRP A 24 12.32 -7.99 25.69
N GLY A 25 13.29 -7.15 26.09
CA GLY A 25 13.74 -6.02 25.30
C GLY A 25 14.29 -6.42 23.92
N THR A 26 15.09 -7.48 23.86
CA THR A 26 15.65 -7.99 22.59
C THR A 26 14.56 -8.56 21.67
N ASN A 27 13.66 -9.37 22.23
CA ASN A 27 12.54 -9.94 21.47
C ASN A 27 11.56 -8.86 20.97
N LEU A 28 11.36 -7.78 21.74
CA LEU A 28 10.49 -6.68 21.36
C LEU A 28 10.99 -5.92 20.13
N ILE A 29 12.31 -5.71 19.99
CA ILE A 29 12.89 -5.07 18.80
C ILE A 29 12.52 -5.87 17.55
N LEU A 30 12.76 -7.18 17.61
CA LEU A 30 12.54 -8.08 16.48
C LEU A 30 11.06 -8.20 16.16
N PHE A 31 10.21 -8.33 17.19
CA PHE A 31 8.75 -8.36 17.03
C PHE A 31 8.22 -7.09 16.35
N LEU A 32 8.59 -5.90 16.84
CA LEU A 32 8.12 -4.63 16.28
C LEU A 32 8.63 -4.43 14.84
N PHE A 33 9.90 -4.75 14.58
CA PHE A 33 10.46 -4.63 13.24
C PHE A 33 9.80 -5.59 12.24
N VAL A 34 9.52 -6.84 12.63
CA VAL A 34 8.80 -7.78 11.78
C VAL A 34 7.37 -7.31 11.54
N THR A 35 6.62 -6.98 12.59
CA THR A 35 5.19 -6.66 12.49
C THR A 35 4.92 -5.35 11.74
N PHE A 36 5.71 -4.30 11.98
CA PHE A 36 5.49 -2.97 11.36
C PHE A 36 6.37 -2.69 10.14
N GLY A 37 7.48 -3.43 10.02
CA GLY A 37 8.43 -3.32 8.93
C GLY A 37 8.17 -4.35 7.86
N ALA A 38 8.46 -5.63 8.11
CA ALA A 38 8.45 -6.69 7.09
C ALA A 38 7.03 -7.15 6.69
N LEU A 39 6.17 -7.41 7.67
CA LEU A 39 4.85 -8.00 7.49
C LEU A 39 3.96 -7.24 6.49
N PRO A 40 3.92 -5.88 6.48
CA PRO A 40 3.14 -5.14 5.49
C PRO A 40 3.59 -5.37 4.04
N TYR A 41 4.89 -5.52 3.76
CA TYR A 41 5.37 -5.79 2.40
C TYR A 41 5.05 -7.23 1.96
N ILE A 42 5.08 -8.20 2.88
CA ILE A 42 4.66 -9.58 2.60
C ILE A 42 3.15 -9.61 2.30
N ALA A 43 2.34 -8.94 3.12
CA ALA A 43 0.90 -8.85 2.92
C ALA A 43 0.53 -8.19 1.58
N LEU A 44 1.34 -7.22 1.13
CA LEU A 44 1.19 -6.56 -0.17
C LEU A 44 1.37 -7.54 -1.34
N LEU A 45 2.40 -8.39 -1.32
CA LEU A 45 2.62 -9.40 -2.36
C LEU A 45 1.44 -10.39 -2.46
N ILE A 46 0.90 -10.82 -1.32
CA ILE A 46 -0.19 -11.81 -1.27
C ILE A 46 -1.51 -11.19 -1.78
N ARG A 47 -1.78 -9.93 -1.43
CA ARG A 47 -3.07 -9.26 -1.73
C ARG A 47 -3.14 -8.57 -3.09
N SER A 48 -2.03 -8.46 -3.82
CA SER A 48 -2.01 -7.90 -5.17
C SER A 48 -3.06 -8.55 -6.11
N ASN A 49 -3.21 -9.88 -6.03
CA ASN A 49 -4.22 -10.62 -6.81
C ASN A 49 -5.66 -10.31 -6.39
N TYR A 50 -5.89 -10.13 -5.09
CA TYR A 50 -7.18 -9.72 -4.55
C TYR A 50 -7.55 -8.32 -5.06
N PHE A 51 -6.64 -7.35 -4.98
CA PHE A 51 -6.89 -6.02 -5.50
C PHE A 51 -7.13 -5.98 -7.00
N ARG A 52 -6.41 -6.80 -7.79
CA ARG A 52 -6.68 -6.92 -9.23
C ARG A 52 -8.12 -7.39 -9.50
N LYS A 53 -8.66 -8.31 -8.70
CA LYS A 53 -10.05 -8.75 -8.82
C LYS A 53 -11.05 -7.64 -8.44
N GLU A 54 -10.81 -6.95 -7.33
CA GLU A 54 -11.64 -5.82 -6.90
C GLU A 54 -11.65 -4.68 -7.93
N ILE A 55 -10.50 -4.35 -8.51
CA ILE A 55 -10.38 -3.34 -9.58
C ILE A 55 -11.21 -3.73 -10.81
N LYS A 56 -11.15 -5.00 -11.22
CA LYS A 56 -11.96 -5.51 -12.34
C LYS A 56 -13.45 -5.42 -12.03
N SER A 57 -13.86 -5.88 -10.85
CA SER A 57 -15.26 -5.81 -10.42
C SER A 57 -15.77 -4.37 -10.39
N TRP A 58 -14.97 -3.43 -9.85
CA TRP A 58 -15.31 -2.01 -9.90
C TRP A 58 -15.43 -1.49 -11.34
N ALA A 59 -14.51 -1.85 -12.24
CA ALA A 59 -14.56 -1.41 -13.63
C ALA A 59 -15.80 -1.94 -14.36
N GLU A 60 -16.14 -3.23 -14.16
CA GLU A 60 -17.34 -3.87 -14.69
C GLU A 60 -18.61 -3.17 -14.18
N ASN A 61 -18.69 -2.90 -12.87
CA ASN A 61 -19.83 -2.19 -12.27
C ASN A 61 -20.02 -0.75 -12.80
N ASN A 62 -18.96 -0.14 -13.35
CA ASN A 62 -19.01 1.20 -13.93
C ASN A 62 -19.04 1.18 -15.48
N ASN A 63 -19.27 0.02 -16.11
CA ASN A 63 -19.26 -0.17 -17.56
C ASN A 63 -17.95 0.29 -18.24
N ILE A 64 -16.82 0.18 -17.54
CA ILE A 64 -15.51 0.54 -18.06
C ILE A 64 -14.90 -0.70 -18.73
N LYS A 65 -14.71 -0.65 -20.05
CA LYS A 65 -14.03 -1.72 -20.79
C LYS A 65 -12.54 -1.74 -20.46
N VAL A 66 -12.09 -2.77 -19.76
CA VAL A 66 -10.71 -2.95 -19.33
C VAL A 66 -9.85 -3.48 -20.48
N LEU A 67 -8.84 -2.71 -20.90
CA LEU A 67 -7.83 -3.16 -21.86
C LEU A 67 -6.65 -3.82 -21.16
N ASP A 68 -6.15 -3.20 -20.09
CA ASP A 68 -5.00 -3.70 -19.34
C ASP A 68 -5.02 -3.23 -17.88
N ILE A 69 -4.43 -4.04 -17.00
CA ILE A 69 -4.17 -3.71 -15.60
C ILE A 69 -2.69 -3.96 -15.34
N GLN A 70 -1.94 -2.88 -15.16
CA GLN A 70 -0.52 -2.92 -14.86
C GLN A 70 -0.29 -2.68 -13.38
N ASN A 71 0.54 -3.50 -12.76
CA ASN A 71 1.00 -3.25 -11.40
C ASN A 71 2.26 -2.35 -11.47
N ASN A 72 2.18 -1.18 -10.85
CA ASN A 72 3.22 -0.16 -10.82
C ASN A 72 3.81 0.03 -9.42
N ASN A 73 4.03 -1.05 -8.67
CA ASN A 73 4.54 -0.97 -7.29
C ASN A 73 5.92 -0.31 -7.16
N LEU A 74 6.85 -0.57 -8.09
CA LEU A 74 8.21 -0.02 -8.02
C LEU A 74 8.25 1.48 -8.31
N PHE A 75 7.51 1.93 -9.33
CA PHE A 75 7.62 3.31 -9.80
C PHE A 75 6.44 4.21 -9.39
N LYS A 76 5.35 3.66 -8.85
CA LYS A 76 4.10 4.34 -8.39
C LYS A 76 3.50 5.36 -9.36
N GLY A 77 4.11 5.58 -10.52
CA GLY A 77 3.85 6.60 -11.52
C GLY A 77 3.41 7.94 -10.93
N LYS A 78 2.27 8.42 -11.41
CA LYS A 78 1.68 9.71 -11.04
C LYS A 78 1.21 9.77 -9.58
N LEU A 79 1.14 8.63 -8.89
CA LEU A 79 0.75 8.53 -7.48
C LEU A 79 1.93 8.51 -6.50
N ARG A 80 3.19 8.58 -6.97
CA ARG A 80 4.40 8.48 -6.11
C ARG A 80 4.35 9.32 -4.83
N TRP A 81 3.82 10.54 -4.91
CA TRP A 81 3.72 11.48 -3.78
C TRP A 81 2.40 11.42 -3.02
N LYS A 82 1.41 10.67 -3.52
CA LYS A 82 0.07 10.55 -2.93
C LYS A 82 -0.12 9.25 -2.15
N VAL A 83 0.82 8.29 -2.23
CA VAL A 83 0.67 6.94 -1.68
C VAL A 83 1.90 6.48 -0.89
N SER A 84 1.68 5.74 0.21
CA SER A 84 2.75 5.14 1.01
C SER A 84 3.49 4.05 0.24
N ASP A 85 4.73 3.77 0.62
CA ASP A 85 5.57 2.66 0.12
C ASP A 85 4.96 1.26 0.28
N ILE A 86 4.03 1.09 1.22
CA ILE A 86 3.32 -0.16 1.47
C ILE A 86 1.91 -0.20 0.84
N GLN A 87 1.61 0.68 -0.10
CA GLN A 87 0.37 0.63 -0.88
C GLN A 87 0.68 0.08 -2.28
N ASP A 88 -0.14 -0.85 -2.74
CA ASP A 88 -0.11 -1.30 -4.12
C ASP A 88 -0.63 -0.20 -5.04
N VAL A 89 0.01 -0.03 -6.19
CA VAL A 89 -0.45 0.94 -7.20
C VAL A 89 -0.71 0.21 -8.51
N PHE A 90 -1.92 0.37 -9.03
CA PHE A 90 -2.31 -0.18 -10.33
C PHE A 90 -2.64 0.94 -11.31
N LEU A 91 -2.30 0.71 -12.57
CA LEU A 91 -2.78 1.49 -13.70
C LEU A 91 -3.78 0.63 -14.47
N LEU A 92 -5.03 1.07 -14.49
CA LEU A 92 -6.09 0.50 -15.31
C LEU A 92 -6.21 1.33 -16.58
N LYS A 93 -5.96 0.71 -17.73
CA LYS A 93 -6.18 1.33 -19.04
C LYS A 93 -7.56 0.93 -19.55
N GLY A 94 -8.46 1.90 -19.63
CA GLY A 94 -9.74 1.77 -20.33
C GLY A 94 -9.63 2.27 -21.77
N CYS A 95 -10.69 2.06 -22.57
CA CYS A 95 -10.76 2.61 -23.93
C CYS A 95 -10.69 4.14 -23.97
N ASP A 96 -11.38 4.81 -23.04
CA ASP A 96 -11.54 6.28 -23.09
C ASP A 96 -10.67 7.03 -22.07
N ALA A 97 -10.13 6.32 -21.07
CA ALA A 97 -9.39 6.93 -19.97
C ALA A 97 -8.45 5.97 -19.25
N GLU A 98 -7.43 6.55 -18.63
CA GLU A 98 -6.55 5.87 -17.68
C GLU A 98 -6.98 6.17 -16.24
N TYR A 99 -6.99 5.12 -15.43
CA TYR A 99 -7.30 5.20 -14.00
C TYR A 99 -6.11 4.73 -13.18
N TRP A 100 -5.64 5.59 -12.29
CA TRP A 100 -4.59 5.28 -11.32
C TRP A 100 -5.25 4.85 -10.02
N ILE A 101 -4.89 3.70 -9.49
CA ILE A 101 -5.58 3.08 -8.36
C ILE A 101 -4.56 2.82 -7.26
N ALA A 102 -4.82 3.38 -6.08
CA ALA A 102 -4.05 3.11 -4.87
C ALA A 102 -4.82 2.11 -4.00
N CYS A 103 -4.18 0.99 -3.70
CA CYS A 103 -4.77 -0.10 -2.94
C CYS A 103 -4.11 -0.20 -1.56
N GLY A 104 -4.94 -0.36 -0.53
CA GLY A 104 -4.52 -0.36 0.87
C GLY A 104 -4.58 1.01 1.54
N THR A 105 -4.21 1.06 2.81
CA THR A 105 -4.14 2.28 3.61
C THR A 105 -2.72 2.81 3.72
N TRP A 106 -2.60 4.08 4.08
CA TRP A 106 -1.30 4.71 4.27
C TRP A 106 -0.50 4.08 5.42
N PHE A 107 -1.17 3.70 6.52
CA PHE A 107 -0.49 3.20 7.72
C PHE A 107 -0.31 1.68 7.74
N LEU A 108 -1.34 0.91 7.36
CA LEU A 108 -1.34 -0.55 7.39
C LEU A 108 -1.19 -1.18 5.99
N GLY A 109 -1.01 -0.38 4.93
CA GLY A 109 -0.82 -0.91 3.58
C GLY A 109 -1.99 -1.80 3.19
N SER A 110 -1.70 -2.96 2.62
CA SER A 110 -2.69 -3.91 2.12
C SER A 110 -3.54 -4.59 3.18
N PHE A 111 -3.31 -4.39 4.50
CA PHE A 111 -4.11 -5.02 5.57
C PHE A 111 -5.58 -4.58 5.57
N LYS A 112 -5.87 -3.35 5.15
CA LYS A 112 -7.24 -2.88 4.95
C LYS A 112 -7.53 -2.79 3.45
N CYS A 113 -8.61 -3.42 3.00
CA CYS A 113 -8.99 -3.53 1.59
C CYS A 113 -9.60 -2.24 1.03
N GLY A 114 -8.90 -1.11 1.17
CA GLY A 114 -9.36 0.16 0.59
C GLY A 114 -8.86 0.34 -0.84
N LEU A 115 -9.71 0.83 -1.74
CA LEU A 115 -9.33 1.27 -3.09
C LEU A 115 -9.60 2.75 -3.25
N LYS A 116 -8.57 3.52 -3.60
CA LYS A 116 -8.72 4.92 -4.02
C LYS A 116 -8.43 5.03 -5.50
N ILE A 117 -9.42 5.47 -6.26
CA ILE A 117 -9.38 5.49 -7.71
C ILE A 117 -9.29 6.93 -8.19
N TYR A 118 -8.30 7.19 -9.02
CA TYR A 118 -8.00 8.49 -9.56
C TYR A 118 -8.15 8.46 -11.08
N LYS A 119 -8.85 9.45 -11.63
CA LYS A 119 -8.92 9.71 -13.07
C LYS A 119 -8.09 10.95 -13.38
N GLU A 120 -7.36 10.91 -14.47
CA GLU A 120 -6.68 12.09 -14.97
C GLU A 120 -7.66 13.00 -15.72
N SER A 121 -7.68 14.28 -15.35
CA SER A 121 -8.50 15.32 -15.98
C SER A 121 -7.69 16.61 -15.99
N ASN A 122 -7.43 17.15 -17.19
CA ASN A 122 -6.68 18.39 -17.41
C ASN A 122 -5.29 18.39 -16.73
N GLY A 123 -4.54 17.29 -16.82
CA GLY A 123 -3.21 17.15 -16.21
C GLY A 123 -3.20 16.93 -14.69
N HIS A 124 -4.38 16.88 -14.05
CA HIS A 124 -4.50 16.63 -12.62
C HIS A 124 -5.22 15.30 -12.33
N LEU A 125 -4.70 14.55 -11.35
CA LEU A 125 -5.35 13.36 -10.83
C LEU A 125 -6.45 13.73 -9.83
N LYS A 126 -7.71 13.49 -10.20
CA LYS A 126 -8.90 13.68 -9.35
C LYS A 126 -9.40 12.33 -8.83
N ILE A 127 -9.79 12.28 -7.56
CA ILE A 127 -10.42 11.08 -6.98
C ILE A 127 -11.81 10.95 -7.57
N VAL A 128 -12.13 9.78 -8.13
CA VAL A 128 -13.44 9.45 -8.68
C VAL A 128 -14.19 8.42 -7.85
N ALA A 129 -13.48 7.62 -7.06
CA ALA A 129 -14.09 6.67 -6.13
C ALA A 129 -13.14 6.36 -4.95
N SER A 130 -13.73 6.04 -3.80
CA SER A 130 -13.04 5.51 -2.63
C SER A 130 -13.89 4.39 -2.03
N LEU A 131 -13.37 3.17 -2.04
CA LEU A 131 -14.00 1.94 -1.52
C LEU A 131 -13.21 1.42 -0.32
#